data_AF-A6NW17-F1
#
_entry.id   AF-A6NW17-F1
#
_cell.length_a   1.000
_cell.length_b   1.000
_cell.length_c   1.000
_cell.angle_alpha   90.00
_cell.angle_beta   90.00
_cell.angle_gamma   90.00
#
_symmetry.space_group_name_H-M   'P 1'
#
loop_
_entity.id
_entity.type
_entity.pdbx_description
1 polymer ?
#
loop_
_entity_poly.entity_id
_entity_poly.type
_entity_poly.pdbx_seq_one_letter_code
_entity_poly.pdbx_strand_id
1 'polypeptide(L)'
;MRTVVLNHCPIPSDKTRAKLLRHLLGRMLELVEDGLLVDAPADPFDFHGPLVSVSFSSRDNKEMSRRLKEEYHILVSCTDDGILLSPAPDVTFEDMDYVQGAVYQMLLEQP
;
A
#
# COMPACT_ATOMS: atom_id res chain seq x y z
N MET A 1 -11.21 14.44 7.97
CA MET A 1 -10.53 13.21 7.50
C MET A 1 -9.19 13.65 6.92
N ARG A 2 -8.06 13.12 7.41
CA ARG A 2 -6.74 13.46 6.85
C ARG A 2 -6.49 12.60 5.61
N THR A 3 -5.78 13.15 4.63
CA THR A 3 -5.36 12.38 3.45
C THR A 3 -4.07 11.61 3.77
N VAL A 4 -4.05 10.30 3.53
CA VAL A 4 -2.84 9.50 3.67
C VAL A 4 -2.06 9.54 2.36
N VAL A 5 -0.78 9.95 2.41
CA VAL A 5 0.04 10.16 1.21
C VAL A 5 1.04 9.01 1.05
N LEU A 6 0.78 8.13 0.08
CA LEU A 6 1.58 6.95 -0.27
C LEU A 6 2.19 7.03 -1.67
N ASN A 7 2.25 8.21 -2.29
CA ASN A 7 2.89 8.42 -3.60
C ASN A 7 4.17 9.26 -3.49
N HIS A 8 4.84 9.22 -2.33
CA HIS A 8 6.01 10.04 -2.09
C HIS A 8 7.23 9.55 -2.87
N CYS A 9 8.02 10.47 -3.44
CA CYS A 9 9.26 10.11 -4.12
C CYS A 9 10.32 9.75 -3.05
N PRO A 10 10.90 8.54 -3.07
CA PRO A 10 11.77 8.08 -2.00
C PRO A 10 13.09 8.87 -1.98
N ILE A 11 13.36 9.58 -0.89
CA ILE A 11 14.70 10.14 -0.60
C ILE A 11 15.51 9.05 0.09
N PRO A 12 16.69 8.64 -0.41
CA PRO A 12 17.49 7.60 0.24
C PRO A 12 17.94 8.06 1.62
N SER A 13 17.81 7.18 2.63
CA SER A 13 18.23 7.36 4.04
C SER A 13 17.20 7.87 5.06
N ASP A 14 16.06 7.19 5.19
CA ASP A 14 15.16 7.37 6.35
C ASP A 14 14.88 6.01 7.06
N LYS A 15 15.47 5.82 8.25
CA LYS A 15 15.31 4.62 9.07
C LYS A 15 13.87 4.43 9.56
N THR A 16 13.15 5.51 9.80
CA THR A 16 11.74 5.46 10.22
C THR A 16 10.88 4.98 9.07
N ARG A 17 11.12 5.50 7.87
CA ARG A 17 10.43 5.05 6.65
C ARG A 17 10.67 3.56 6.38
N ALA A 18 11.89 3.05 6.60
CA ALA A 18 12.16 1.61 6.47
C ALA A 18 11.38 0.75 7.48
N LYS A 19 11.05 1.27 8.66
CA LYS A 19 10.16 0.55 9.60
C LYS A 19 8.71 0.59 9.13
N LEU A 20 8.24 1.75 8.66
CA LEU A 20 6.90 1.92 8.10
C LEU A 20 6.66 1.03 6.88
N LEU A 21 7.61 0.98 5.95
CA LEU A 21 7.53 0.14 4.75
C LEU A 21 7.47 -1.34 5.10
N ARG A 22 8.25 -1.81 6.08
CA ARG A 22 8.19 -3.20 6.54
C ARG A 22 6.87 -3.51 7.23
N HIS A 23 6.34 -2.58 8.02
CA HIS A 23 5.02 -2.73 8.63
C HIS A 23 3.92 -2.78 7.57
N LEU A 24 3.92 -1.84 6.62
CA LEU A 24 2.99 -1.81 5.50
C LEU A 24 3.07 -3.10 4.69
N LEU A 25 4.28 -3.57 4.37
CA LEU A 25 4.47 -4.84 3.67
C LEU A 25 3.85 -6.01 4.43
N GLY A 26 4.13 -6.15 5.73
CA GLY A 26 3.51 -7.19 6.56
C GLY A 26 1.98 -7.14 6.51
N ARG A 27 1.41 -5.93 6.59
CA ARG A 27 -0.04 -5.70 6.50
C ARG A 27 -0.63 -6.05 5.12
N MET A 28 0.09 -5.80 4.03
CA MET A 28 -0.34 -6.20 2.68
C MET A 28 -0.20 -7.71 2.45
N LEU A 29 0.84 -8.33 3.00
CA LEU A 29 1.05 -9.78 2.90
C LEU A 29 -0.06 -10.58 3.58
N GLU A 30 -0.64 -10.07 4.67
CA GLU A 30 -1.83 -10.66 5.32
C GLU A 30 -3.03 -10.75 4.35
N LEU A 31 -3.11 -9.89 3.33
CA LEU A 31 -4.21 -9.83 2.36
C LEU A 31 -3.97 -10.68 1.11
N VAL A 32 -2.82 -11.37 1.02
CA VAL A 32 -2.49 -12.19 -0.15
C VAL A 32 -3.46 -13.36 -0.29
N GLU A 33 -3.87 -13.97 0.82
CA GLU A 33 -4.85 -15.06 0.83
C GLU A 33 -6.25 -14.60 0.37
N ASP A 34 -6.57 -13.31 0.52
CA ASP A 34 -7.83 -12.70 0.09
C ASP A 34 -7.79 -12.19 -1.37
N GLY A 35 -6.68 -12.39 -2.08
CA GLY A 35 -6.55 -12.08 -3.52
C GLY A 35 -5.78 -10.80 -3.85
N LEU A 36 -5.07 -10.21 -2.89
CA LEU A 36 -4.05 -9.20 -3.16
C LEU A 36 -2.77 -9.87 -3.67
N LEU A 37 -2.12 -9.26 -4.65
CA LEU A 37 -0.79 -9.65 -5.11
C LEU A 37 0.20 -8.62 -4.57
N VAL A 38 1.31 -9.06 -4.01
CA VAL A 38 2.34 -8.20 -3.43
C VAL A 38 3.68 -8.57 -4.07
N ASP A 39 4.30 -7.61 -4.75
CA ASP A 39 5.61 -7.78 -5.38
C ASP A 39 6.72 -7.37 -4.39
N ALA A 40 7.00 -8.28 -3.46
CA ALA A 40 8.01 -8.13 -2.42
C ALA A 40 8.37 -9.50 -1.80
N PRO A 41 9.46 -9.60 -1.00
CA PRO A 41 9.79 -10.81 -0.26
C PRO A 41 8.66 -11.23 0.69
N ALA A 42 8.55 -12.54 0.93
CA ALA A 42 7.57 -13.11 1.87
C ALA A 42 7.87 -12.73 3.34
N ASP A 43 9.14 -12.51 3.68
CA ASP A 43 9.53 -11.99 4.98
C ASP A 43 9.71 -10.46 4.90
N PRO A 44 8.90 -9.66 5.63
CA PRO A 44 9.09 -8.22 5.71
C PRO A 44 10.46 -7.78 6.23
N PHE A 45 11.17 -8.61 6.99
CA PHE A 45 12.51 -8.26 7.48
C PHE A 45 13.59 -8.29 6.40
N ASP A 46 13.37 -9.04 5.31
CA ASP A 46 14.24 -9.09 4.13
C ASP A 46 13.95 -7.94 3.14
N PHE A 47 12.93 -7.12 3.42
CA PHE A 47 12.55 -6.03 2.56
C PHE A 47 13.44 -4.80 2.76
N HIS A 48 14.16 -4.44 1.68
CA HIS A 48 15.02 -3.26 1.60
C HIS A 48 14.62 -2.30 0.46
N GLY A 49 13.43 -2.51 -0.14
CA GLY A 49 12.94 -1.72 -1.25
C GLY A 49 12.52 -0.30 -0.83
N PRO A 50 12.46 0.65 -1.78
CA PRO A 50 12.04 2.02 -1.50
C PRO A 50 10.51 2.20 -1.43
N LEU A 51 9.74 1.21 -1.89
CA LEU A 51 8.28 1.20 -1.99
C LEU A 51 7.74 -0.23 -1.99
N VAL A 52 6.49 -0.41 -1.59
CA VAL A 52 5.76 -1.68 -1.70
C VAL A 52 4.90 -1.61 -2.96
N SER A 53 4.95 -2.64 -3.80
CA SER A 53 4.10 -2.75 -4.98
C SER A 53 3.01 -3.79 -4.74
N VAL A 54 1.75 -3.43 -5.01
CA VAL A 54 0.60 -4.31 -4.84
C VAL A 54 -0.30 -4.28 -6.07
N SER A 55 -1.03 -5.35 -6.33
CA SER A 55 -2.07 -5.38 -7.36
C SER A 55 -3.24 -6.25 -6.96
N PHE A 56 -4.44 -5.91 -7.43
CA PHE A 56 -5.64 -6.70 -7.20
C PHE A 56 -5.76 -7.75 -8.30
N SER A 57 -5.75 -9.03 -7.92
CA SER A 57 -5.74 -10.15 -8.90
C SER A 57 -6.97 -10.18 -9.82
N SER A 58 -8.12 -9.74 -9.31
CA SER A 58 -9.43 -9.86 -9.97
C SER A 58 -10.06 -8.51 -10.31
N ARG A 59 -9.30 -7.40 -10.22
CA ARG A 59 -9.85 -6.04 -10.36
C ARG A 59 -8.89 -5.12 -11.11
N ASP A 60 -9.42 -4.05 -11.69
CA ASP A 60 -8.62 -3.04 -12.38
C ASP A 60 -7.88 -2.14 -11.38
N ASN A 61 -6.55 -2.21 -11.35
CA ASN A 61 -5.71 -1.42 -10.45
C ASN A 61 -5.86 0.10 -10.64
N LYS A 62 -6.20 0.58 -11.85
CA LYS A 62 -6.45 2.00 -12.12
C LYS A 62 -7.75 2.45 -11.45
N GLU A 63 -8.79 1.63 -11.51
CA GLU A 63 -10.04 1.91 -10.80
C GLU A 63 -9.83 1.82 -9.28
N MET A 64 -9.12 0.82 -8.79
CA MET A 64 -8.84 0.66 -7.36
C MET A 64 -8.01 1.82 -6.80
N SER A 65 -7.00 2.30 -7.55
CA SER A 65 -6.24 3.49 -7.15
C SER A 65 -7.09 4.77 -7.14
N ARG A 66 -8.04 4.90 -8.07
CA ARG A 66 -9.02 6.00 -8.08
C ARG A 66 -9.92 5.95 -6.85
N ARG A 67 -10.47 4.79 -6.52
CA ARG A 67 -11.32 4.58 -5.33
C ARG A 67 -10.56 4.83 -4.03
N LEU A 68 -9.32 4.35 -3.90
CA LEU A 68 -8.46 4.65 -2.75
C LEU A 68 -8.34 6.17 -2.51
N LYS A 69 -8.18 6.94 -3.58
CA LYS A 69 -8.11 8.41 -3.51
C LYS A 69 -9.45 9.06 -3.16
N GLU A 70 -10.53 8.66 -3.81
CA GLU A 70 -11.82 9.35 -3.73
C GLU A 70 -12.63 8.96 -2.50
N GLU A 71 -12.63 7.68 -2.13
CA GLU A 71 -13.47 7.12 -1.06
C GLU A 71 -12.71 7.04 0.27
N TYR A 72 -11.43 6.68 0.21
CA TYR A 72 -10.60 6.45 1.39
C TYR A 72 -9.60 7.59 1.65
N HIS A 73 -9.52 8.59 0.77
CA HIS A 73 -8.55 9.68 0.88
C HIS A 73 -7.09 9.20 1.00
N ILE A 74 -6.74 8.12 0.29
CA ILE A 74 -5.40 7.54 0.21
C ILE A 74 -4.81 7.86 -1.16
N LEU A 75 -3.76 8.68 -1.21
CA LEU A 75 -3.07 9.01 -2.45
C LEU A 75 -1.98 7.99 -2.75
N VAL A 76 -2.15 7.22 -3.82
CA VAL A 76 -1.21 6.21 -4.28
C VAL A 76 -0.71 6.52 -5.69
N SER A 77 0.41 5.92 -6.07
CA SER A 77 0.86 5.90 -7.47
C SER A 77 0.32 4.64 -8.15
N CYS A 78 -0.09 4.74 -9.40
CA CYS A 78 -0.52 3.59 -10.20
C CYS A 78 0.35 3.50 -11.46
N THR A 79 0.83 2.30 -11.78
CA THR A 79 1.47 1.94 -13.04
C THR A 79 0.61 0.93 -13.78
N ASP A 80 1.07 0.43 -14.93
CA ASP A 80 0.38 -0.65 -15.63
C ASP A 80 0.51 -2.00 -14.89
N ASP A 81 1.54 -2.17 -14.06
CA ASP A 81 1.82 -3.39 -13.30
C ASP A 81 1.13 -3.44 -11.93
N GLY A 82 0.64 -2.31 -11.41
CA GLY A 82 -0.02 -2.25 -10.11
C GLY A 82 -0.03 -0.88 -9.43
N ILE A 83 -0.21 -0.90 -8.13
CA ILE A 83 -0.26 0.25 -7.24
C ILE A 83 1.03 0.28 -6.42
N LEU A 84 1.73 1.41 -6.48
CA LEU A 84 2.96 1.64 -5.74
C LEU A 84 2.66 2.45 -4.48
N LEU A 85 3.11 1.93 -3.34
CA LEU A 85 2.92 2.48 -2.01
C LEU A 85 4.29 2.92 -1.44
N SER A 86 4.48 4.22 -1.32
CA SER A 86 5.66 4.85 -0.72
C SER A 86 5.22 5.95 0.26
N PRO A 87 5.32 5.71 1.57
CA PRO A 87 4.80 6.62 2.58
C PRO A 87 5.57 7.94 2.64
N ALA A 88 4.83 9.04 2.73
CA ALA A 88 5.36 10.36 3.02
C ALA A 88 5.89 10.47 4.47
N PRO A 89 6.72 11.48 4.79
CA PRO A 89 7.35 11.59 6.12
C PRO A 89 6.39 11.75 7.31
N ASP A 90 5.17 12.24 7.07
CA ASP A 90 4.12 12.47 8.08
C ASP A 90 3.21 11.25 8.29
N VAL A 91 3.38 10.20 7.48
CA VAL A 91 2.63 8.95 7.60
C VAL A 91 3.06 8.17 8.84
N THR A 92 2.07 7.63 9.54
CA THR A 92 2.22 6.90 10.80
C THR A 92 1.92 5.42 10.64
N PHE A 93 2.20 4.61 11.68
CA PHE A 93 1.80 3.20 11.69
C PHE A 93 0.28 3.03 11.65
N GLU A 94 -0.46 3.89 12.34
CA GLU A 94 -1.92 3.91 12.32
C GLU A 94 -2.47 4.17 10.91
N ASP A 95 -1.80 5.02 10.11
CA ASP A 95 -2.17 5.20 8.70
C ASP A 95 -2.00 3.92 7.88
N MET A 96 -0.99 3.10 8.19
CA MET A 96 -0.76 1.84 7.47
C MET A 96 -1.82 0.81 7.81
N ASP A 97 -2.27 0.78 9.06
CA ASP A 97 -3.39 -0.08 9.47
C ASP A 97 -4.71 0.40 8.85
N TYR A 98 -4.91 1.72 8.73
CA TYR A 98 -6.03 2.29 7.98
C TYR A 98 -6.00 1.91 6.48
N VAL A 99 -4.83 2.00 5.84
CA VAL A 99 -4.63 1.61 4.44
C VAL A 99 -4.92 0.12 4.25
N GLN A 100 -4.45 -0.73 5.17
CA GLN A 100 -4.78 -2.16 5.15
C GLN A 100 -6.28 -2.41 5.25
N GLY A 101 -6.96 -1.73 6.18
CA GLY A 101 -8.42 -1.82 6.31
C GLY A 101 -9.15 -1.41 5.04
N ALA A 102 -8.72 -0.31 4.40
CA ALA A 102 -9.29 0.15 3.13
C ALA A 102 -9.10 -0.87 2.00
N VAL A 103 -7.88 -1.37 1.81
CA VAL A 103 -7.57 -2.40 0.79
C VAL A 103 -8.38 -3.67 1.07
N TYR A 104 -8.51 -4.08 2.32
CA TYR A 104 -9.31 -5.24 2.71
C TYR A 104 -10.79 -5.06 2.39
N GLN A 105 -11.40 -3.93 2.75
CA GLN A 105 -12.79 -3.63 2.39
C GLN A 105 -13.00 -3.70 0.87
N MET A 106 -12.07 -3.11 0.12
CA MET A 106 -12.10 -3.15 -1.33
C MET A 106 -11.93 -4.58 -1.89
N LEU A 107 -11.28 -5.52 -1.20
CA LEU A 107 -11.24 -6.93 -1.59
C LEU A 107 -12.58 -7.63 -1.36
N LEU A 108 -13.30 -7.29 -0.28
CA LEU A 108 -14.58 -7.90 0.10
C LEU A 108 -15.76 -7.47 -0.78
N GLU A 109 -15.77 -6.22 -1.24
CA GLU A 109 -16.86 -5.66 -2.04
C GLU A 109 -16.97 -6.34 -3.41
N GLN A 110 -17.91 -7.26 -3.62
CA GLN A 110 -18.06 -7.91 -4.93
C GLN A 110 -18.34 -6.89 -6.06
N PRO A 111 -17.84 -7.12 -7.29
CA PRO A 111 -18.11 -6.25 -8.44
C PRO A 111 -19.59 -6.18 -8.82
#